data_AF-A0A3D2L266-F1
#
_entry.id   AF-A0A3D2L266-F1
#
_cell.length_a   1.000
_cell.length_b   1.000
_cell.length_c   1.000
_cell.angle_alpha   90.00
_cell.angle_beta   90.00
_cell.angle_gamma   90.00
#
_symmetry.space_group_name_H-M   'P 1'
#
loop_
_entity.id
_entity.type
_entity.pdbx_description
1 polymer ?
#
loop_
_entity_poly.entity_id
_entity_poly.type
_entity_poly.pdbx_seq_one_letter_code
_entity_poly.pdbx_strand_id
1 'polypeptide(L)'
;MSHLNNHASDSLCRSTGMDPVSIHDMIALSLSLCQGRQEPKSTGRNSMSKFTRRHALALMASATGAACTSAGGPAVQLGTGSEPLKDLAAAKGIRFGTAMDVREVSDPAYLDIVLRDCAVIVAENEHKMYTIQPTPDAMNWTPGDTLVAFAKANNLGMRGHTL
;
A
#
# COMPACT_ATOMS: atom_id res chain seq x y z
N MET A 1 -34.24 -18.75 28.93
CA MET A 1 -33.71 -18.07 27.73
C MET A 1 -34.02 -18.83 26.42
N SER A 2 -35.07 -19.66 26.38
CA SER A 2 -35.50 -20.42 25.19
C SER A 2 -36.67 -19.77 24.43
N HIS A 3 -37.31 -18.74 25.00
CA HIS A 3 -38.51 -18.12 24.40
C HIS A 3 -38.22 -17.00 23.39
N LEU A 4 -36.99 -16.45 23.33
CA LEU A 4 -36.62 -15.41 22.35
C LEU A 4 -36.14 -15.99 21.01
N ASN A 5 -35.66 -17.23 20.99
CA ASN A 5 -35.15 -17.86 19.76
C ASN A 5 -36.27 -18.36 18.83
N ASN A 6 -37.44 -18.73 19.34
CA ASN A 6 -38.56 -19.17 18.48
C ASN A 6 -39.13 -18.03 17.62
N HIS A 7 -39.08 -16.79 18.10
CA HIS A 7 -39.63 -15.64 17.36
C HIS A 7 -38.77 -15.26 16.14
N ALA A 8 -37.45 -15.50 16.19
CA ALA A 8 -36.53 -15.23 15.09
C ALA A 8 -36.65 -16.29 13.98
N SER A 9 -36.86 -17.57 14.36
CA SER A 9 -37.03 -18.68 13.42
C SER A 9 -38.32 -18.59 12.61
N ASP A 10 -39.44 -18.20 13.25
CA ASP A 10 -40.74 -18.02 12.57
C ASP A 10 -40.72 -16.85 11.57
N SER A 11 -39.95 -15.80 11.87
CA SER A 11 -39.81 -14.64 10.98
C SER A 11 -38.98 -14.95 9.73
N LEU A 12 -38.00 -15.87 9.81
CA LEU A 12 -37.20 -16.28 8.65
C LEU A 12 -37.90 -17.32 7.78
N CYS A 13 -38.67 -18.25 8.36
CA CYS A 13 -39.49 -19.20 7.59
C CYS A 13 -40.51 -18.48 6.68
N ARG A 14 -41.12 -17.39 7.17
CA ARG A 14 -42.10 -16.60 6.41
C ARG A 14 -41.52 -15.81 5.24
N SER A 15 -40.23 -15.47 5.25
CA SER A 15 -39.61 -14.66 4.20
C SER A 15 -38.95 -15.48 3.09
N THR A 16 -38.57 -16.73 3.36
CA THR A 16 -37.87 -17.60 2.40
C THR A 16 -38.72 -18.75 1.88
N GLY A 17 -39.84 -19.08 2.53
CA GLY A 17 -40.71 -20.19 2.14
C GLY A 17 -40.07 -21.58 2.32
N MET A 18 -39.03 -21.69 3.15
CA MET A 18 -38.30 -22.93 3.42
C MET A 18 -38.60 -23.47 4.82
N ASP A 19 -38.72 -24.80 4.92
CA ASP A 19 -39.09 -25.51 6.13
C ASP A 19 -37.99 -25.44 7.22
N PRO A 20 -38.35 -25.40 8.52
CA PRO A 20 -37.42 -25.12 9.62
C PRO A 20 -36.29 -26.16 9.82
N VAL A 21 -36.42 -27.34 9.20
CA VAL A 21 -35.39 -28.39 9.20
C VAL A 21 -34.23 -28.04 8.25
N SER A 22 -34.51 -27.36 7.14
CA SER A 22 -33.51 -27.01 6.12
C SER A 22 -32.56 -25.87 6.58
N ILE A 23 -33.03 -25.01 7.48
CA ILE A 23 -32.25 -23.89 8.04
C ILE A 23 -31.21 -24.38 9.05
N HIS A 24 -31.50 -25.44 9.82
CA HIS A 24 -30.53 -26.02 10.76
C HIS A 24 -29.41 -26.78 10.04
N ASP A 25 -29.70 -27.45 8.93
CA ASP A 25 -28.70 -28.16 8.13
C ASP A 25 -27.70 -27.21 7.43
N MET A 26 -28.15 -26.04 6.98
CA MET A 26 -27.27 -25.04 6.36
C MET A 26 -26.30 -24.39 7.34
N ILE A 27 -26.72 -24.18 8.60
CA ILE A 27 -25.83 -23.67 9.65
C ILE A 27 -24.81 -24.76 10.05
N ALA A 28 -25.22 -26.02 10.13
CA ALA A 28 -24.33 -27.14 10.42
C ALA A 28 -23.26 -27.38 9.34
N LEU A 29 -23.60 -27.16 8.06
CA LEU A 29 -22.65 -27.30 6.94
C LEU A 29 -21.56 -26.20 6.93
N SER A 30 -21.87 -25.02 7.47
CA SER A 30 -20.92 -23.90 7.57
C SER A 30 -19.89 -24.05 8.68
N LEU A 31 -20.21 -24.77 9.78
CA LEU A 31 -19.27 -25.00 10.88
C LEU A 31 -18.35 -26.22 10.63
N SER A 32 -18.77 -27.18 9.81
CA SER A 32 -17.96 -28.37 9.50
C SER A 32 -16.81 -28.11 8.52
N LEU A 33 -16.81 -26.98 7.79
CA LEU A 33 -15.73 -26.57 6.89
C LEU A 33 -14.61 -25.76 7.58
N CYS A 34 -14.77 -25.42 8.87
CA CYS A 34 -13.78 -24.66 9.65
C CYS A 34 -12.86 -25.52 10.54
N GLN A 35 -12.97 -26.85 10.50
CA GLN A 35 -12.12 -27.75 11.29
C GLN A 35 -11.42 -28.77 10.39
N GLY A 36 -10.13 -28.51 10.14
CA GLY A 36 -9.19 -29.59 9.78
C GLY A 36 -8.48 -29.45 8.44
N ARG A 37 -7.54 -28.51 8.32
CA ARG A 37 -6.35 -28.72 7.48
C ARG A 37 -5.11 -28.59 8.38
N GLN A 38 -4.62 -29.75 8.82
CA GLN A 38 -3.36 -29.85 9.54
C GLN A 38 -2.23 -29.62 8.54
N GLU A 39 -1.44 -28.58 8.78
CA GLU A 39 -0.19 -28.31 8.04
C GLU A 39 0.81 -29.47 8.28
N PRO A 40 1.42 -30.04 7.21
CA PRO A 40 2.45 -31.04 7.38
C PRO A 40 3.70 -30.41 8.03
N LYS A 41 4.15 -30.96 9.16
CA LYS A 41 5.44 -30.64 9.78
C LYS A 41 6.55 -30.90 8.76
N SER A 42 7.12 -29.84 8.21
CA SER A 42 8.34 -29.88 7.39
C SER A 42 9.51 -30.38 8.23
N THR A 43 9.79 -31.68 8.10
CA THR A 43 11.02 -32.32 8.52
C THR A 43 12.08 -32.04 7.47
N GLY A 44 13.15 -31.32 7.85
CA GLY A 44 14.33 -31.14 7.00
C GLY A 44 14.91 -29.73 7.00
N ARG A 45 15.49 -29.31 8.13
CA ARG A 45 16.37 -28.13 8.14
C ARG A 45 17.72 -28.55 7.56
N ASN A 46 17.83 -28.50 6.23
CA ASN A 46 19.12 -28.57 5.54
C ASN A 46 20.02 -27.46 6.10
N SER A 47 21.20 -27.86 6.55
CA SER A 47 22.25 -26.99 7.06
C SER A 47 22.68 -26.01 5.96
N MET A 48 22.06 -24.83 5.91
CA MET A 48 22.53 -23.75 5.07
C MET A 48 23.80 -23.19 5.71
N SER A 49 24.93 -23.43 5.04
CA SER A 49 26.21 -22.76 5.24
C SER A 49 25.98 -21.28 5.55
N LYS A 50 26.35 -20.87 6.77
CA LYS A 50 26.14 -19.51 7.28
C LYS A 50 27.08 -18.55 6.56
N PHE A 51 26.71 -18.10 5.38
CA PHE A 51 27.33 -16.92 4.77
C PHE A 51 26.95 -15.69 5.59
N THR A 52 27.75 -15.40 6.61
CA THR A 52 27.61 -14.20 7.43
C THR A 52 28.12 -12.98 6.65
N ARG A 53 27.54 -11.79 6.87
CA ARG A 53 27.93 -10.49 6.27
C ARG A 53 29.45 -10.23 6.26
N ARG A 54 30.17 -10.80 7.21
CA ARG A 54 31.65 -10.75 7.33
C ARG A 54 32.38 -11.43 6.16
N HIS A 55 31.83 -12.50 5.58
CA HIS A 55 32.41 -13.18 4.41
C HIS A 55 32.23 -12.35 3.13
N ALA A 56 31.13 -11.61 3.00
CA ALA A 56 30.92 -10.70 1.87
C ALA A 56 31.87 -9.49 1.90
N LEU A 57 32.15 -8.94 3.09
CA LEU A 57 33.13 -7.86 3.28
C LEU A 57 34.57 -8.32 3.00
N ALA A 58 34.92 -9.57 3.31
CA ALA A 58 36.26 -10.12 3.07
C ALA A 58 36.58 -10.29 1.57
N LEU A 59 35.57 -10.48 0.72
CA LEU A 59 35.75 -10.64 -0.73
C LEU A 59 35.98 -9.32 -1.48
N MET A 60 35.80 -8.17 -0.84
CA MET A 60 35.96 -6.84 -1.46
C MET A 60 37.32 -6.19 -1.14
N ALA A 61 38.19 -6.85 -0.37
CA ALA A 61 39.42 -6.24 0.16
C ALA A 61 40.70 -6.59 -0.63
N SER A 62 40.62 -7.27 -1.77
CA SER A 62 41.79 -7.75 -2.52
C SER A 62 42.04 -7.08 -3.88
N ALA A 63 41.47 -5.90 -4.16
CA ALA A 63 41.77 -5.15 -5.38
C ALA A 63 42.06 -3.66 -5.08
N THR A 64 43.15 -3.39 -4.35
CA THR A 64 43.70 -2.03 -4.19
C THR A 64 44.90 -1.88 -5.11
N GLY A 65 44.66 -1.44 -6.35
CA GLY A 65 45.68 -1.11 -7.33
C GLY A 65 45.32 0.20 -8.06
N ALA A 66 45.80 1.30 -7.50
CA ALA A 66 46.03 2.63 -8.09
C ALA A 66 45.25 3.08 -9.34
N ALA A 67 44.33 4.04 -9.19
CA ALA A 67 44.24 5.25 -10.03
C ALA A 67 43.21 6.24 -9.46
N CYS A 68 43.66 7.47 -9.22
CA CYS A 68 42.83 8.61 -8.86
C CYS A 68 41.93 9.00 -10.03
N THR A 69 40.62 8.76 -9.94
CA THR A 69 39.60 9.54 -10.66
C THR A 69 38.38 9.68 -9.77
N SER A 70 37.81 10.88 -9.78
CA SER A 70 36.61 11.34 -9.06
C SER A 70 35.57 10.25 -8.83
N ALA A 71 35.19 10.06 -7.57
CA ALA A 71 34.05 9.26 -7.14
C ALA A 71 32.73 9.87 -7.63
N GLY A 72 32.44 9.70 -8.92
CA GLY A 72 31.07 9.54 -9.39
C GLY A 72 30.68 8.13 -8.99
N GLY A 73 30.05 7.96 -7.81
CA GLY A 73 29.34 6.72 -7.51
C GLY A 73 28.36 6.43 -8.66
N PRO A 74 28.06 5.15 -8.97
CA PRO A 74 27.11 4.85 -10.04
C PRO A 74 25.81 5.58 -9.73
N ALA A 75 25.49 6.59 -10.55
CA ALA A 75 24.16 7.13 -10.57
C ALA A 75 23.25 5.93 -10.82
N VAL A 76 22.32 5.66 -9.91
CA VAL A 76 21.25 4.72 -10.18
C VAL A 76 20.49 5.33 -11.36
N GLN A 77 20.83 4.89 -12.57
CA GLN A 77 20.02 5.14 -13.75
C GLN A 77 18.72 4.40 -13.49
N LEU A 78 17.72 5.13 -13.01
CA LEU A 78 16.33 4.68 -13.05
C LEU A 78 16.06 4.38 -14.53
N GLY A 79 16.02 3.09 -14.87
CA GLY A 79 15.99 2.66 -16.26
C GLY A 79 14.83 3.31 -16.99
N THR A 80 15.15 4.18 -17.95
CA THR A 80 14.20 4.77 -18.92
C THR A 80 13.64 3.73 -19.90
N GLY A 81 14.07 2.47 -19.80
CA GLY A 81 13.62 1.37 -20.65
C GLY A 81 12.34 0.66 -20.19
N SER A 82 11.82 0.95 -18.99
CA SER A 82 10.55 0.38 -18.53
C SER A 82 9.40 1.37 -18.75
N GLU A 83 8.25 0.83 -19.19
CA GLU A 83 6.99 1.56 -19.29
C GLU A 83 6.62 2.19 -17.93
N PRO A 84 6.12 3.45 -17.91
CA PRO A 84 5.73 4.12 -16.67
C PRO A 84 4.60 3.41 -15.92
N LEU A 85 4.62 3.47 -14.60
CA LEU A 85 3.64 2.77 -13.75
C LEU A 85 2.20 3.27 -13.99
N LYS A 86 2.02 4.58 -14.21
CA LYS A 86 0.72 5.16 -14.54
C LYS A 86 0.12 4.60 -15.83
N ASP A 87 0.95 4.28 -16.82
CA ASP A 87 0.50 3.78 -18.12
C ASP A 87 0.09 2.30 -18.00
N LEU A 88 0.90 1.50 -17.32
CA LEU A 88 0.58 0.10 -16.97
C LEU A 88 -0.71 -0.01 -16.14
N ALA A 89 -0.95 0.94 -15.23
CA ALA A 89 -2.17 1.03 -14.44
C ALA A 89 -3.37 1.46 -15.30
N ALA A 90 -3.20 2.46 -16.16
CA ALA A 90 -4.23 2.95 -17.06
C ALA A 90 -4.72 1.87 -18.04
N ALA A 91 -3.82 1.03 -18.56
CA ALA A 91 -4.16 -0.12 -19.40
C ALA A 91 -5.11 -1.12 -18.70
N LYS A 92 -5.15 -1.10 -17.36
CA LYS A 92 -6.05 -1.92 -16.52
C LYS A 92 -7.24 -1.14 -15.97
N GLY A 93 -7.44 0.12 -16.39
CA GLY A 93 -8.52 0.98 -15.92
C GLY A 93 -8.36 1.48 -14.48
N ILE A 94 -7.15 1.43 -13.91
CA ILE A 94 -6.85 1.92 -12.56
C ILE A 94 -5.83 3.06 -12.60
N ARG A 95 -5.78 3.88 -11.54
CA ARG A 95 -4.78 4.95 -11.40
C ARG A 95 -3.69 4.53 -10.43
N PHE A 96 -2.44 4.76 -10.82
CA PHE A 96 -1.29 4.66 -9.92
C PHE A 96 -0.91 6.06 -9.41
N GLY A 97 -0.46 6.15 -8.17
CA GLY A 97 -0.17 7.41 -7.53
C GLY A 97 0.66 7.26 -6.26
N THR A 98 0.99 8.39 -5.66
CA THR A 98 1.80 8.47 -4.43
C THR A 98 1.20 9.42 -3.40
N ALA A 99 1.60 9.25 -2.14
CA ALA A 99 1.49 10.31 -1.15
C ALA A 99 2.67 11.28 -1.33
N MET A 100 2.44 12.57 -1.16
CA MET A 100 3.45 13.62 -1.36
C MET A 100 3.35 14.65 -0.24
N ASP A 101 4.50 15.06 0.29
CA ASP A 101 4.64 16.16 1.25
C ASP A 101 4.96 17.46 0.52
N VAL A 102 4.51 18.60 1.05
CA VAL A 102 4.73 19.92 0.43
C VAL A 102 6.21 20.26 0.23
N ARG A 103 7.12 19.72 1.04
CA ARG A 103 8.57 19.98 0.91
C ARG A 103 9.15 19.34 -0.35
N GLU A 104 8.53 18.26 -0.83
CA GLU A 104 8.98 17.49 -1.99
C GLU A 104 8.75 18.23 -3.31
N VAL A 105 7.93 19.29 -3.33
CA VAL A 105 7.76 20.15 -4.53
C VAL A 105 9.04 20.86 -4.96
N SER A 106 10.05 20.87 -4.09
CA SER A 106 11.35 21.49 -4.36
C SER A 106 12.46 20.47 -4.69
N ASP A 107 12.16 19.17 -4.65
CA ASP A 107 13.12 18.11 -4.96
C ASP A 107 12.96 17.66 -6.43
N PRO A 108 13.84 18.09 -7.35
CA PRO A 108 13.71 17.75 -8.76
C PRO A 108 13.81 16.24 -9.03
N ALA A 109 14.62 15.51 -8.26
CA ALA A 109 14.78 14.07 -8.47
C ALA A 109 13.51 13.31 -8.07
N TYR A 110 12.84 13.76 -7.01
CA TYR A 110 11.54 13.23 -6.62
C TYR A 110 10.46 13.56 -7.65
N LEU A 111 10.41 14.82 -8.12
CA LEU A 111 9.45 15.26 -9.11
C LEU A 111 9.58 14.48 -10.42
N ASP A 112 10.79 14.17 -10.88
CA ASP A 112 11.01 13.37 -12.08
C ASP A 112 10.33 12.00 -11.98
N ILE A 113 10.38 11.36 -10.80
CA ILE A 113 9.71 10.08 -10.54
C ILE A 113 8.19 10.26 -10.53
N VAL A 114 7.67 11.25 -9.80
CA VAL A 114 6.22 11.49 -9.70
C VAL A 114 5.62 11.77 -11.07
N LEU A 115 6.25 12.67 -11.85
CA LEU A 115 5.75 13.06 -13.16
C LEU A 115 5.86 11.92 -14.19
N ARG A 116 6.89 11.09 -14.09
CA ARG A 116 7.01 9.88 -14.91
C ARG A 116 5.93 8.87 -14.54
N ASP A 117 5.83 8.47 -13.28
CA ASP A 117 5.17 7.23 -12.88
C ASP A 117 3.77 7.40 -12.26
N CYS A 118 3.35 8.60 -11.84
CA CYS A 118 2.08 8.83 -11.15
C CYS A 118 1.04 9.56 -12.01
N ALA A 119 -0.24 9.19 -11.82
CA ALA A 119 -1.40 9.88 -12.39
C ALA A 119 -2.24 10.60 -11.32
N VAL A 120 -2.03 10.30 -10.03
CA VAL A 120 -2.74 10.92 -8.91
C VAL A 120 -1.80 11.10 -7.72
N ILE A 121 -1.96 12.19 -6.97
CA ILE A 121 -1.27 12.39 -5.70
C ILE A 121 -2.26 12.53 -4.54
N VAL A 122 -1.79 12.24 -3.35
CA VAL A 122 -2.49 12.46 -2.08
C VAL A 122 -1.57 13.28 -1.19
N ALA A 123 -2.08 14.33 -0.55
CA ALA A 123 -1.30 15.03 0.46
C ALA A 123 -0.95 14.08 1.60
N GLU A 124 0.33 13.96 1.95
CA GLU A 124 0.78 13.05 3.01
C GLU A 124 0.20 13.50 4.36
N ASN A 125 0.25 14.81 4.63
CA ASN A 125 -0.16 15.38 5.90
C ASN A 125 -0.94 16.70 5.77
N GLU A 126 -0.81 17.40 4.65
CA GLU A 126 -1.25 18.79 4.46
C GLU A 126 -2.77 18.94 4.49
N HIS A 127 -3.50 17.86 4.18
CA HIS A 127 -4.95 17.80 4.26
C HIS A 127 -5.47 17.13 5.55
N LYS A 128 -4.61 16.87 6.54
CA LYS A 128 -5.07 16.33 7.83
C LYS A 128 -5.53 17.46 8.75
N MET A 129 -6.48 17.15 9.62
CA MET A 129 -7.10 18.12 10.54
C MET A 129 -6.09 18.89 11.39
N TYR A 130 -5.01 18.26 11.87
CA TYR A 130 -4.00 18.96 12.67
C TYR A 130 -3.17 19.97 11.85
N THR A 131 -3.13 19.84 10.53
CA THR A 131 -2.48 20.81 9.64
C THR A 131 -3.47 21.88 9.19
N ILE A 132 -4.70 21.48 8.84
CA ILE A 132 -5.76 22.38 8.40
C ILE A 132 -6.25 23.29 9.54
N GLN A 133 -6.44 22.74 10.74
CA GLN A 133 -6.98 23.47 11.90
C GLN A 133 -6.12 23.16 13.15
N PRO A 134 -4.90 23.72 13.25
CA PRO A 134 -4.02 23.48 14.38
C PRO A 134 -4.58 24.00 15.71
N THR A 135 -5.43 25.03 15.65
CA THR A 135 -6.20 25.54 16.80
C THR A 135 -7.65 25.80 16.37
N PRO A 136 -8.63 25.80 17.31
CA PRO A 136 -10.04 25.98 16.94
C PRO A 136 -10.35 27.26 16.14
N ASP A 137 -9.61 28.34 16.39
CA ASP A 137 -9.87 29.66 15.79
C ASP A 137 -8.99 29.97 14.56
N ALA A 138 -8.11 29.05 14.14
CA ALA A 138 -7.18 29.29 13.04
C ALA A 138 -7.18 28.15 12.01
N MET A 139 -7.37 28.51 10.75
CA MET A 139 -7.29 27.61 9.60
C MET A 139 -6.00 27.85 8.81
N ASN A 140 -5.39 26.79 8.32
CA ASN A 140 -4.17 26.81 7.51
C ASN A 140 -4.31 25.88 6.29
N TRP A 141 -4.70 26.47 5.17
CA TRP A 141 -4.87 25.76 3.90
C TRP A 141 -3.62 25.80 3.01
N THR A 142 -2.66 26.68 3.32
CA THR A 142 -1.51 26.99 2.46
C THR A 142 -0.71 25.76 2.00
N PRO A 143 -0.37 24.78 2.88
CA PRO A 143 0.39 23.60 2.44
C PRO A 143 -0.42 22.72 1.48
N GLY A 144 -1.73 22.54 1.76
CA GLY A 144 -2.63 21.78 0.91
C GLY A 144 -2.83 22.45 -0.45
N ASP A 145 -3.05 23.76 -0.47
CA ASP A 145 -3.21 24.55 -1.68
C ASP A 145 -1.96 24.52 -2.57
N THR A 146 -0.77 24.46 -1.96
CA THR A 146 0.49 24.31 -2.70
C THR A 146 0.50 22.97 -3.47
N LEU A 147 0.09 21.88 -2.84
CA LEU A 147 0.00 20.57 -3.51
C LEU A 147 -1.14 20.52 -4.54
N VAL A 148 -2.28 21.18 -4.28
CA VAL A 148 -3.37 21.32 -5.26
C VAL A 148 -2.90 22.08 -6.51
N ALA A 149 -2.17 23.17 -6.32
CA ALA A 149 -1.60 23.96 -7.42
C ALA A 149 -0.58 23.14 -8.22
N PHE A 150 0.31 22.42 -7.52
CA PHE A 150 1.27 21.51 -8.15
C PHE A 150 0.58 20.42 -8.98
N ALA A 151 -0.45 19.76 -8.42
CA ALA A 151 -1.20 18.73 -9.13
C ALA A 151 -1.86 19.27 -10.40
N LYS A 152 -2.51 20.45 -10.31
CA LYS A 152 -3.13 21.12 -11.45
C LYS A 152 -2.12 21.48 -12.52
N ALA A 153 -0.97 22.06 -12.15
CA ALA A 153 0.06 22.47 -13.09
C ALA A 153 0.65 21.29 -13.88
N ASN A 154 0.66 20.09 -13.30
CA ASN A 154 1.23 18.89 -13.87
C ASN A 154 0.20 17.86 -14.38
N ASN A 155 -1.07 18.26 -14.49
CA ASN A 155 -2.17 17.38 -14.90
C ASN A 155 -2.29 16.07 -14.08
N LEU A 156 -1.99 16.15 -12.78
CA LEU A 156 -2.18 15.05 -11.84
C LEU A 156 -3.57 15.15 -11.21
N GLY A 157 -4.21 14.00 -11.01
CA GLY A 157 -5.36 13.92 -10.11
C GLY A 157 -4.93 14.19 -8.66
N MET A 158 -5.87 14.62 -7.81
CA MET A 158 -5.61 14.73 -6.38
C MET A 158 -6.75 14.11 -5.57
N ARG A 159 -6.40 13.33 -4.55
CA ARG A 159 -7.37 12.80 -3.57
C ARG A 159 -7.24 13.60 -2.27
N GLY A 160 -8.37 14.06 -1.73
CA GLY A 160 -8.42 14.60 -0.37
C GLY A 160 -8.14 13.50 0.67
N HIS A 161 -7.33 13.79 1.68
CA HIS A 161 -7.02 12.90 2.80
C HIS A 161 -6.61 13.75 4.01
N THR A 162 -7.43 13.94 5.03
CA THR A 162 -8.74 13.33 5.32
C THR A 162 -9.72 14.45 5.67
N LEU A 163 -10.96 14.12 6.00
CA LEU A 163 -11.97 15.10 6.40
C LEU A 163 -11.71 15.70 7.79
#